data_AF-K9VT90-F1
#
_entry.id   AF-K9VT90-F1
#
_cell.length_a   1.000
_cell.length_b   1.000
_cell.length_c   1.000
_cell.angle_alpha   90.00
_cell.angle_beta   90.00
_cell.angle_gamma   90.00
#
_symmetry.space_group_name_H-M   'P 1'
#
loop_
_entity.id
_entity.type
_entity.pdbx_description
1 polymer ?
#
loop_
_entity_poly.entity_id
_entity_poly.type
_entity_poly.pdbx_seq_one_letter_code
_entity_poly.pdbx_strand_id
1 'polypeptide(L)'
;MKNKLVLPIIDSQIRESTLLHFRNQPYKQKKNQALIPNLTRDLKHGWLLTILAQIDRCLWGRWDYWALCQAVPAHAWMRWKMEPMLAILENRKPEILPKFVIEETLPAEPIPQIEWQHSPTAEAMLDDSLNCIPQHGEWKTWSAWDYLEFFLDWVLFAFGHPAYKMLPKEPAGCEGASMRLYQMFDLSILMLYPEDYMGRLLPQICGKTAQKSSGFYPTPLALCQFISKLVSGDKTERISSFNEPACGTGALMLTQSNYCLSGIGQDIDVRFV
;
A
#
# COMPACT_ATOMS: atom_id res chain seq x y z
N MET A 1 -21.28 -29.85 -6.44
CA MET A 1 -21.13 -28.55 -7.15
C MET A 1 -20.42 -27.59 -6.22
N LYS A 2 -19.19 -27.18 -6.52
CA LYS A 2 -18.51 -26.10 -5.77
C LYS A 2 -19.20 -24.81 -6.19
N ASN A 3 -19.93 -24.16 -5.27
CA ASN A 3 -20.42 -22.81 -5.49
C ASN A 3 -19.22 -21.95 -5.89
N LYS A 4 -19.19 -21.49 -7.15
CA LYS A 4 -18.27 -20.42 -7.54
C LYS A 4 -18.58 -19.27 -6.58
N LEU A 5 -17.58 -18.83 -5.83
CA LEU A 5 -17.67 -17.63 -5.03
C LEU A 5 -17.91 -16.49 -6.03
N VAL A 6 -19.18 -16.12 -6.26
CA VAL A 6 -19.51 -14.94 -7.06
C VAL A 6 -19.31 -13.78 -6.11
N LEU A 7 -18.11 -13.19 -6.15
CA LEU A 7 -17.87 -11.92 -5.48
C LEU A 7 -18.81 -10.89 -6.12
N PRO A 8 -19.62 -10.15 -5.35
CA PRO A 8 -20.42 -9.08 -5.90
C PRO A 8 -19.48 -8.09 -6.59
N ILE A 9 -19.68 -7.87 -7.88
CA ILE A 9 -18.93 -6.90 -8.64
C ILE A 9 -19.39 -5.53 -8.15
N ILE A 10 -18.54 -4.86 -7.37
CA ILE A 10 -18.75 -3.45 -7.05
C ILE A 10 -18.24 -2.67 -8.25
N ASP A 11 -19.14 -2.02 -8.98
CA ASP A 11 -18.76 -1.16 -10.11
C ASP A 11 -18.18 0.19 -9.62
N SER A 12 -17.67 0.99 -10.55
CA SER A 12 -17.06 2.29 -10.24
C SER A 12 -18.06 3.27 -9.61
N GLN A 13 -19.33 3.29 -10.04
CA GLN A 13 -20.34 4.20 -9.52
C GLN A 13 -20.66 3.89 -8.05
N ILE A 14 -20.76 2.61 -7.70
CA ILE A 14 -20.97 2.20 -6.31
C ILE A 14 -19.77 2.59 -5.46
N ARG A 15 -18.53 2.42 -5.95
CA ARG A 15 -17.32 2.85 -5.22
C ARG A 15 -17.30 4.36 -5.00
N GLU A 16 -17.58 5.15 -6.03
CA GLU A 16 -17.64 6.63 -5.93
C GLU A 16 -18.69 7.08 -4.91
N SER A 17 -19.89 6.48 -4.94
CA SER A 17 -20.96 6.78 -3.98
C SER A 17 -20.57 6.38 -2.55
N THR A 18 -19.87 5.26 -2.38
CA THR A 18 -19.38 4.76 -1.09
C THR A 18 -18.30 5.66 -0.53
N LEU A 19 -17.33 6.06 -1.36
CA LEU A 19 -16.27 7.01 -1.02
C LEU A 19 -16.87 8.34 -0.55
N LEU A 20 -17.80 8.90 -1.33
CA LEU A 20 -18.48 10.15 -1.00
C LEU A 20 -19.27 10.02 0.31
N HIS A 21 -19.99 8.91 0.50
CA HIS A 21 -20.73 8.65 1.72
C HIS A 21 -19.83 8.68 2.96
N PHE A 22 -18.71 7.95 2.94
CA PHE A 22 -17.81 7.90 4.09
C PHE A 22 -17.02 9.20 4.30
N ARG A 23 -16.61 9.90 3.24
CA ARG A 23 -15.95 11.21 3.37
C ARG A 23 -16.86 12.30 3.90
N ASN A 24 -18.17 12.20 3.66
CA ASN A 24 -19.16 13.12 4.21
C ASN A 24 -19.54 12.82 5.67
N GLN A 25 -19.12 11.66 6.21
CA GLN A 25 -19.32 11.36 7.61
C GLN A 25 -18.17 11.88 8.46
N PRO A 26 -18.45 12.48 9.64
CA PRO A 26 -17.39 12.87 10.54
C PRO A 26 -16.69 11.61 11.06
N TYR A 27 -15.40 11.49 10.75
CA TYR A 27 -14.57 10.44 11.35
C TYR A 27 -14.49 10.66 12.87
N LYS A 28 -14.91 9.66 13.64
CA LYS A 28 -14.81 9.68 15.09
C LYS A 28 -13.46 9.12 15.50
N GLN A 29 -12.50 10.02 15.65
CA GLN A 29 -11.19 9.64 16.17
C GLN A 29 -11.37 9.01 17.56
N LYS A 30 -10.67 7.90 17.81
CA LYS A 30 -10.68 7.21 19.12
C LYS A 30 -9.94 7.98 20.22
N LYS A 31 -9.80 9.31 20.07
CA LYS A 31 -9.20 10.19 21.08
C LYS A 31 -9.98 10.04 22.38
N ASN A 32 -9.27 9.68 23.45
CA ASN A 32 -9.80 9.43 24.79
C ASN A 32 -10.62 8.14 24.96
N GLN A 33 -10.64 7.22 23.98
CA GLN A 33 -11.18 5.89 24.25
C GLN A 33 -10.21 5.17 25.18
N ALA A 34 -10.65 4.87 26.40
CA ALA A 34 -9.82 4.12 27.34
C ALA A 34 -9.45 2.77 26.73
N LEU A 35 -8.14 2.56 26.53
CA LEU A 35 -7.62 1.27 26.09
C LEU A 35 -8.01 0.21 27.11
N ILE A 36 -8.39 -0.97 26.62
CA ILE A 36 -8.66 -2.12 27.49
C ILE A 36 -7.32 -2.53 28.11
N PRO A 37 -7.15 -2.39 29.43
CA PRO A 37 -5.90 -2.74 30.09
C PRO A 37 -5.68 -4.25 30.02
N ASN A 38 -4.44 -4.68 29.82
CA ASN A 38 -4.05 -6.10 29.75
C ASN A 38 -4.80 -6.92 28.68
N LEU A 39 -5.33 -6.26 27.64
CA LEU A 39 -5.88 -6.95 26.48
C LEU A 39 -4.85 -7.94 25.95
N THR A 40 -5.22 -9.22 25.84
CA THR A 40 -4.38 -10.26 25.26
C THR A 40 -5.09 -10.85 24.06
N ARG A 41 -4.46 -10.78 22.89
CA ARG A 41 -4.94 -11.37 21.63
C ARG A 41 -3.81 -12.11 20.95
N ASP A 42 -4.14 -13.27 20.39
CA ASP A 42 -3.27 -14.03 19.51
C ASP A 42 -3.42 -13.49 18.08
N LEU A 43 -2.63 -12.47 17.73
CA LEU A 43 -2.63 -11.87 16.40
C LEU A 43 -2.02 -12.83 15.40
N LYS A 44 -2.84 -13.30 14.44
CA LYS A 44 -2.38 -14.19 13.38
C LYS A 44 -1.67 -13.39 12.28
N HIS A 45 -0.59 -13.94 11.74
CA HIS A 45 0.06 -13.38 10.54
C HIS A 45 -0.98 -13.14 9.43
N GLY A 46 -1.00 -11.95 8.85
CA GLY A 46 -1.97 -11.58 7.80
C GLY A 46 -3.38 -11.23 8.27
N TRP A 47 -3.63 -11.06 9.57
CA TRP A 47 -4.98 -10.77 10.09
C TRP A 47 -5.62 -9.50 9.51
N LEU A 48 -4.81 -8.50 9.12
CA LEU A 48 -5.28 -7.23 8.57
C LEU A 48 -5.39 -7.28 7.04
N LEU A 49 -4.80 -8.29 6.37
CA LEU A 49 -4.81 -8.44 4.92
C LEU A 49 -6.23 -8.55 4.36
N THR A 50 -7.11 -9.33 5.00
CA THR A 50 -8.49 -9.50 4.56
C THR A 50 -9.30 -8.22 4.74
N ILE A 51 -8.99 -7.43 5.77
CA ILE A 51 -9.62 -6.14 6.04
C ILE A 51 -9.20 -5.12 4.99
N LEU A 52 -7.89 -5.04 4.71
CA LEU A 52 -7.32 -4.21 3.63
C LEU A 52 -8.01 -4.51 2.28
N ALA A 53 -8.11 -5.79 1.91
CA ALA A 53 -8.73 -6.21 0.66
C ALA A 53 -10.22 -5.83 0.57
N GLN A 54 -10.96 -5.91 1.68
CA GLN A 54 -12.37 -5.54 1.73
C GLN A 54 -12.56 -4.02 1.62
N ILE A 55 -11.73 -3.25 2.33
CA ILE A 55 -11.76 -1.78 2.26
C ILE A 55 -11.41 -1.33 0.84
N ASP A 56 -10.31 -1.84 0.27
CA ASP A 56 -9.90 -1.53 -1.10
C ASP A 56 -11.00 -1.85 -2.10
N ARG A 57 -11.61 -3.04 -2.03
CA ARG A 57 -12.72 -3.43 -2.91
C ARG A 57 -13.87 -2.42 -2.92
N CYS A 58 -14.22 -1.89 -1.75
CA CYS A 58 -15.29 -0.91 -1.58
C CYS A 58 -14.92 0.51 -2.02
N LEU A 59 -13.65 0.90 -1.91
CA LEU A 59 -13.20 2.27 -2.16
C LEU A 59 -12.58 2.46 -3.54
N TRP A 60 -11.61 1.61 -3.91
CA TRP A 60 -10.76 1.81 -5.08
C TRP A 60 -10.79 0.64 -6.07
N GLY A 61 -10.94 -0.60 -5.59
CA GLY A 61 -11.00 -1.80 -6.42
C GLY A 61 -9.67 -2.18 -7.09
N ARG A 62 -8.54 -1.74 -6.53
CA ARG A 62 -7.22 -1.96 -7.11
C ARG A 62 -6.81 -3.41 -7.08
N TRP A 63 -7.07 -4.09 -5.97
CA TRP A 63 -6.69 -5.48 -5.79
C TRP A 63 -7.51 -6.40 -6.67
N ASP A 64 -8.79 -6.08 -6.87
CA ASP A 64 -9.64 -6.80 -7.82
C ASP A 64 -9.13 -6.65 -9.24
N TYR A 65 -8.77 -5.42 -9.64
CA TYR A 65 -8.17 -5.16 -10.95
C TYR A 65 -6.84 -5.91 -11.12
N TRP A 66 -5.95 -5.87 -10.12
CA TRP A 66 -4.68 -6.59 -10.16
C TRP A 66 -4.88 -8.10 -10.22
N ALA A 67 -5.85 -8.66 -9.49
CA ALA A 67 -6.18 -10.08 -9.56
C ALA A 67 -6.68 -10.48 -10.97
N LEU A 68 -7.42 -9.60 -11.65
CA LEU A 68 -7.84 -9.81 -13.04
C LEU A 68 -6.64 -9.80 -14.00
N CYS A 69 -5.67 -8.89 -13.82
CA CYS A 69 -4.44 -8.89 -14.62
C CYS A 69 -3.62 -10.19 -14.53
N GLN A 70 -3.77 -10.93 -13.43
CA GLN A 70 -3.10 -12.22 -13.19
C GLN A 70 -3.94 -13.42 -13.65
N ALA A 71 -5.21 -13.22 -13.99
CA ALA A 71 -6.12 -14.28 -14.36
C ALA A 71 -5.94 -14.67 -15.85
N VAL A 72 -4.98 -15.55 -16.12
CA VAL A 72 -4.71 -16.06 -17.48
C VAL A 72 -5.84 -16.97 -17.97
N PRO A 73 -6.54 -16.63 -19.07
CA PRO A 73 -7.54 -17.52 -19.65
C PRO A 73 -6.93 -18.88 -20.04
N ALA A 74 -7.72 -19.96 -19.96
CA ALA A 74 -7.20 -21.31 -20.21
C ALA A 74 -6.57 -21.47 -21.60
N HIS A 75 -7.11 -20.80 -22.63
CA HIS A 75 -6.53 -20.83 -23.97
C HIS A 75 -5.19 -20.08 -24.06
N ALA A 76 -5.12 -18.87 -23.46
CA ALA A 76 -3.90 -18.09 -23.34
C ALA A 76 -2.79 -18.91 -22.65
N TRP A 77 -3.15 -19.58 -21.55
CA TRP A 77 -2.25 -20.44 -20.78
C TRP A 77 -1.74 -21.62 -21.60
N MET A 78 -2.62 -22.30 -22.33
CA MET A 78 -2.23 -23.42 -23.18
C MET A 78 -1.30 -22.97 -24.31
N ARG A 79 -1.57 -21.82 -24.93
CA ARG A 79 -0.69 -21.23 -25.95
C ARG A 79 0.66 -20.82 -25.35
N TRP A 80 0.67 -20.21 -24.16
CA TRP A 80 1.92 -19.83 -23.49
C TRP A 80 2.76 -21.05 -23.11
N LYS A 81 2.16 -22.17 -22.71
CA LYS A 81 2.89 -23.43 -22.52
C LYS A 81 3.58 -23.94 -23.78
N MET A 82 3.04 -23.63 -24.96
CA MET A 82 3.63 -24.01 -26.25
C MET A 82 4.71 -23.03 -26.71
N GLU A 83 4.90 -21.89 -26.03
CA GLU A 83 5.85 -20.83 -26.40
C GLU A 83 7.28 -21.34 -26.66
N PRO A 84 7.88 -22.24 -25.86
CA PRO A 84 9.19 -22.78 -26.16
C PRO A 84 9.25 -23.52 -27.50
N MET A 85 8.20 -24.27 -27.84
CA MET A 85 8.10 -25.01 -29.10
C MET A 85 7.86 -24.06 -30.28
N LEU A 86 6.96 -23.08 -30.12
CA LEU A 86 6.68 -22.06 -31.14
C LEU A 86 7.95 -21.25 -31.45
N ALA A 87 8.69 -20.84 -30.43
CA ALA A 87 9.95 -20.11 -30.57
C ALA A 87 11.01 -20.91 -31.35
N ILE A 88 11.12 -22.23 -31.12
CA ILE A 88 12.00 -23.12 -31.89
C ILE A 88 11.58 -23.16 -33.36
N LEU A 89 10.29 -23.36 -33.65
CA LEU A 89 9.76 -23.41 -35.01
C LEU A 89 9.97 -22.09 -35.77
N GLU A 90 9.90 -20.97 -35.06
CA GLU A 90 10.09 -19.62 -35.59
C GLU A 90 11.56 -19.15 -35.54
N ASN A 91 12.49 -20.01 -35.11
CA ASN A 91 13.92 -19.70 -34.95
C ASN A 91 14.19 -18.41 -34.13
N ARG A 92 13.45 -18.24 -33.03
CA ARG A 92 13.58 -17.10 -32.10
C ARG A 92 13.79 -17.59 -30.67
N LYS A 93 14.20 -16.68 -29.78
CA LYS A 93 14.24 -16.97 -28.35
C LYS A 93 12.82 -16.98 -27.77
N PRO A 94 12.50 -17.90 -26.85
CA PRO A 94 11.22 -17.88 -26.17
C PRO A 94 11.08 -16.61 -25.33
N GLU A 95 9.90 -16.01 -25.38
CA GLU A 95 9.57 -14.84 -24.56
C GLU A 95 9.14 -15.30 -23.16
N ILE A 96 9.60 -14.61 -22.11
CA ILE A 96 9.22 -14.94 -20.72
C ILE A 96 7.72 -14.71 -20.54
N LEU A 97 7.21 -13.57 -21.03
CA LEU A 97 5.79 -13.22 -21.03
C LEU A 97 5.41 -12.76 -22.45
N PRO A 98 4.87 -13.65 -23.28
CA PRO A 98 4.49 -13.30 -24.65
C PRO A 98 3.45 -12.19 -24.70
N LYS A 99 3.56 -11.31 -25.71
CA LYS A 99 2.65 -10.15 -25.86
C LYS A 99 1.16 -10.53 -25.85
N PHE A 100 0.79 -11.64 -26.49
CA PHE A 100 -0.61 -12.08 -26.53
C PHE A 100 -1.16 -12.42 -25.14
N VAL A 101 -0.32 -12.91 -24.20
CA VAL A 101 -0.76 -13.20 -22.83
C VAL A 101 -1.18 -11.89 -22.15
N ILE A 102 -0.39 -10.83 -22.34
CA ILE A 102 -0.70 -9.49 -21.82
C ILE A 102 -1.99 -8.96 -22.46
N GLU A 103 -2.15 -9.09 -23.78
CA GLU A 103 -3.35 -8.64 -24.50
C GLU A 103 -4.63 -9.38 -24.05
N GLU A 104 -4.51 -10.65 -23.67
CA GLU A 104 -5.63 -11.49 -23.24
C GLU A 104 -5.92 -11.40 -21.72
N THR A 105 -4.98 -10.93 -20.90
CA THR A 105 -5.18 -10.75 -19.44
C THR A 105 -5.45 -9.32 -19.03
N LEU A 106 -5.00 -8.33 -19.80
CA LEU A 106 -5.16 -6.93 -19.45
C LEU A 106 -6.64 -6.52 -19.52
N PRO A 107 -7.24 -6.04 -18.41
CA PRO A 107 -8.61 -5.57 -18.45
C PRO A 107 -8.81 -4.42 -19.46
N ALA A 108 -9.95 -4.44 -20.15
CA ALA A 108 -10.34 -3.39 -21.09
C ALA A 108 -10.57 -2.04 -20.39
N GLU A 109 -11.16 -2.08 -19.20
CA GLU A 109 -11.33 -0.94 -18.30
C GLU A 109 -9.97 -0.38 -17.87
N PRO A 110 -9.82 0.95 -17.66
CA PRO A 110 -8.58 1.54 -17.14
C PRO A 110 -8.26 1.04 -15.72
N ILE A 111 -7.03 1.29 -15.27
CA ILE A 111 -6.65 1.07 -13.87
C ILE A 111 -7.56 1.95 -12.99
N PRO A 112 -8.23 1.42 -11.96
CA PRO A 112 -9.15 2.19 -11.12
C PRO A 112 -8.44 3.37 -10.46
N GLN A 113 -8.81 4.63 -10.71
CA GLN A 113 -8.01 5.76 -10.24
C GLN A 113 -8.09 5.94 -8.71
N ILE A 114 -6.94 6.08 -8.04
CA ILE A 114 -6.89 6.52 -6.64
C ILE A 114 -6.91 8.05 -6.63
N GLU A 115 -7.80 8.63 -5.83
CA GLU A 115 -7.80 10.05 -5.52
C GLU A 115 -6.94 10.29 -4.28
N TRP A 116 -5.69 10.68 -4.53
CA TRP A 116 -4.70 10.98 -3.50
C TRP A 116 -5.03 12.30 -2.80
N GLN A 117 -5.28 12.22 -1.51
CA GLN A 117 -5.69 13.37 -0.71
C GLN A 117 -5.21 13.25 0.72
N HIS A 118 -4.43 14.25 1.16
CA HIS A 118 -4.07 14.42 2.56
C HIS A 118 -5.30 14.65 3.44
N SER A 119 -5.32 14.00 4.61
CA SER A 119 -6.27 14.28 5.68
C SER A 119 -5.53 14.52 7.00
N PRO A 120 -5.70 15.70 7.63
CA PRO A 120 -5.17 15.96 8.96
C PRO A 120 -5.68 14.97 10.00
N THR A 121 -6.91 14.48 9.84
CA THR A 121 -7.52 13.50 10.74
C THR A 121 -6.86 12.13 10.61
N ALA A 122 -6.52 11.72 9.39
CA ALA A 122 -5.81 10.47 9.14
C ALA A 122 -4.37 10.52 9.67
N GLU A 123 -3.68 11.64 9.44
CA GLU A 123 -2.35 11.90 10.01
C GLU A 123 -2.39 11.88 11.55
N ALA A 124 -3.40 12.52 12.16
CA ALA A 124 -3.57 12.50 13.61
C ALA A 124 -3.89 11.10 14.17
N MET A 125 -4.66 10.27 13.45
CA MET A 125 -4.90 8.87 13.83
C MET A 125 -3.58 8.07 13.83
N LEU A 126 -2.75 8.27 12.81
CA LEU A 126 -1.45 7.62 12.71
C LEU A 126 -0.50 8.09 13.82
N ASP A 127 -0.46 9.38 14.10
CA ASP A 127 0.33 9.95 15.20
C ASP A 127 -0.14 9.43 16.57
N ASP A 128 -1.45 9.38 16.82
CA ASP A 128 -2.03 8.78 18.03
C ASP A 128 -1.68 7.30 18.15
N SER A 129 -1.66 6.56 17.04
CA SER A 129 -1.29 5.14 17.01
C SER A 129 0.18 4.96 17.40
N LEU A 130 1.08 5.79 16.86
CA LEU A 130 2.50 5.77 17.20
C LEU A 130 2.73 6.18 18.67
N ASN A 131 1.98 7.16 19.19
CA ASN A 131 2.00 7.54 20.60
C ASN A 131 1.54 6.41 21.54
N CYS A 132 0.87 5.38 21.03
CA CYS A 132 0.49 4.22 21.82
C CYS A 132 1.59 3.15 21.91
N ILE A 133 2.72 3.32 21.24
CA ILE A 133 3.87 2.40 21.34
C ILE A 133 4.58 2.56 22.69
N PRO A 134 5.12 3.75 23.05
CA PRO A 134 5.73 3.93 24.36
C PRO A 134 4.68 3.77 25.48
N GLN A 135 5.11 3.28 26.65
CA GLN A 135 4.24 3.24 27.83
C GLN A 135 4.01 4.63 28.44
N HIS A 136 4.99 5.53 28.29
CA HIS A 136 4.98 6.87 28.83
C HIS A 136 5.57 7.87 27.83
N GLY A 137 4.99 9.08 27.79
CA GLY A 137 5.44 10.14 26.89
C GLY A 137 4.93 9.99 25.46
N GLU A 138 5.65 10.61 24.52
CA GLU A 138 5.31 10.64 23.11
C GLU A 138 6.30 9.82 22.28
N TRP A 139 5.92 9.44 21.06
CA TRP A 139 6.78 8.63 20.20
C TRP A 139 7.94 9.42 19.57
N LYS A 140 7.79 10.75 19.40
CA LYS A 140 8.80 11.64 18.77
C LYS A 140 9.95 12.00 19.72
N THR A 141 10.64 10.97 20.20
CA THR A 141 11.78 11.08 21.12
C THR A 141 13.06 10.57 20.45
N TRP A 142 14.14 10.44 21.21
CA TRP A 142 15.40 9.83 20.77
C TRP A 142 15.24 8.39 20.27
N SER A 143 14.15 7.70 20.63
CA SER A 143 13.79 6.34 20.16
C SER A 143 12.75 6.33 19.03
N ALA A 144 12.47 7.47 18.39
CA ALA A 144 11.44 7.56 17.34
C ALA A 144 11.63 6.56 16.19
N TRP A 145 12.89 6.28 15.83
CA TRP A 145 13.22 5.29 14.81
C TRP A 145 12.89 3.87 15.23
N ASP A 146 13.24 3.48 16.46
CA ASP A 146 12.92 2.15 17.00
C ASP A 146 11.39 1.92 17.02
N TYR A 147 10.63 2.96 17.36
CA TYR A 147 9.16 2.89 17.35
C TYR A 147 8.59 2.81 15.93
N LEU A 148 9.15 3.55 14.98
CA LEU A 148 8.71 3.52 13.60
C LEU A 148 9.03 2.17 12.93
N GLU A 149 10.24 1.64 13.14
CA GLU A 149 10.64 0.31 12.65
C GLU A 149 9.73 -0.78 13.23
N PHE A 150 9.49 -0.76 14.54
CA PHE A 150 8.54 -1.67 15.19
C PHE A 150 7.13 -1.56 14.58
N PHE A 151 6.63 -0.34 14.35
CA PHE A 151 5.33 -0.13 13.72
C PHE A 151 5.27 -0.70 12.30
N LEU A 152 6.29 -0.46 11.48
CA LEU A 152 6.36 -0.97 10.10
C LEU A 152 6.42 -2.49 10.09
N ASP A 153 7.26 -3.11 10.91
CA ASP A 153 7.32 -4.57 11.07
C ASP A 153 5.98 -5.15 11.52
N TRP A 154 5.30 -4.45 12.44
CA TRP A 154 3.99 -4.86 12.95
C TRP A 154 2.92 -4.78 11.85
N VAL A 155 2.92 -3.73 11.04
CA VAL A 155 2.04 -3.59 9.87
C VAL A 155 2.35 -4.66 8.81
N LEU A 156 3.63 -4.92 8.52
CA LEU A 156 4.03 -5.95 7.56
C LEU A 156 3.64 -7.36 8.02
N PHE A 157 3.78 -7.66 9.31
CA PHE A 157 3.24 -8.88 9.93
C PHE A 157 1.71 -8.93 9.80
N ALA A 158 1.01 -7.83 10.10
CA ALA A 158 -0.45 -7.75 10.02
C ALA A 158 -0.97 -7.91 8.58
N PHE A 159 -0.23 -7.44 7.58
CA PHE A 159 -0.51 -7.63 6.15
C PHE A 159 -0.08 -8.99 5.61
N GLY A 160 0.60 -9.81 6.40
CA GLY A 160 0.95 -11.16 5.98
C GLY A 160 2.20 -11.21 5.10
N HIS A 161 3.08 -10.21 5.20
CA HIS A 161 4.30 -10.18 4.39
C HIS A 161 5.16 -11.44 4.64
N PRO A 162 5.63 -12.15 3.60
CA PRO A 162 6.32 -13.44 3.76
C PRO A 162 7.60 -13.40 4.60
N ALA A 163 8.28 -12.24 4.67
CA ALA A 163 9.48 -12.05 5.49
C ALA A 163 9.16 -11.88 7.00
N TYR A 164 7.95 -11.41 7.35
CA TYR A 164 7.57 -11.06 8.72
C TYR A 164 6.54 -12.07 9.25
N LYS A 165 6.96 -13.34 9.42
CA LYS A 165 6.05 -14.44 9.80
C LYS A 165 5.67 -14.48 11.28
N MET A 166 6.43 -13.79 12.11
CA MET A 166 6.23 -13.74 13.57
C MET A 166 5.92 -12.30 13.97
N LEU A 167 5.12 -12.15 15.02
CA LEU A 167 4.86 -10.84 15.61
C LEU A 167 6.21 -10.22 16.02
N PRO A 168 6.50 -8.96 15.64
CA PRO A 168 7.78 -8.35 15.95
C PRO A 168 7.97 -8.23 17.46
N LYS A 169 9.24 -8.30 17.88
CA LYS A 169 9.60 -8.09 19.28
C LYS A 169 9.35 -6.62 19.64
N GLU A 170 8.63 -6.40 20.72
CA GLU A 170 8.36 -5.05 21.21
C GLU A 170 9.65 -4.37 21.71
N PRO A 171 9.81 -3.05 21.51
CA PRO A 171 10.93 -2.30 22.05
C PRO A 171 11.00 -2.42 23.59
N ALA A 172 12.20 -2.30 24.16
CA ALA A 172 12.39 -2.41 25.61
C ALA A 172 11.55 -1.35 26.36
N GLY A 173 10.83 -1.76 27.41
CA GLY A 173 9.96 -0.85 28.19
C GLY A 173 8.66 -0.45 27.46
N CYS A 174 8.33 -1.10 26.34
CA CYS A 174 7.11 -0.87 25.58
C CYS A 174 6.14 -2.05 25.67
N GLU A 175 6.22 -2.88 26.72
CA GLU A 175 5.43 -4.12 26.85
C GLU A 175 3.93 -3.85 26.63
N GLY A 176 3.30 -4.64 25.77
CA GLY A 176 1.92 -4.51 25.34
C GLY A 176 1.68 -3.56 24.16
N ALA A 177 2.73 -3.01 23.53
CA ALA A 177 2.61 -2.08 22.40
C ALA A 177 1.75 -2.65 21.26
N SER A 178 1.92 -3.93 20.93
CA SER A 178 1.15 -4.61 19.89
C SER A 178 -0.36 -4.57 20.17
N MET A 179 -0.76 -4.69 21.43
CA MET A 179 -2.16 -4.69 21.85
C MET A 179 -2.74 -3.28 21.92
N ARG A 180 -1.91 -2.27 22.20
CA ARG A 180 -2.33 -0.86 22.13
C ARG A 180 -2.50 -0.44 20.66
N LEU A 181 -1.57 -0.79 19.79
CA LEU A 181 -1.68 -0.60 18.34
C LEU A 181 -2.92 -1.29 17.77
N TYR A 182 -3.18 -2.56 18.13
CA TYR A 182 -4.37 -3.29 17.70
C TYR A 182 -5.69 -2.56 18.02
N GLN A 183 -5.75 -1.83 19.14
CA GLN A 183 -6.94 -1.08 19.55
C GLN A 183 -7.07 0.27 18.85
N MET A 184 -5.94 0.92 18.54
CA MET A 184 -5.90 2.30 18.07
C MET A 184 -5.78 2.44 16.56
N PHE A 185 -4.91 1.65 15.93
CA PHE A 185 -4.62 1.76 14.52
C PHE A 185 -5.86 1.45 13.68
N ASP A 186 -6.20 2.40 12.82
CA ASP A 186 -7.35 2.30 11.93
C ASP A 186 -6.89 2.45 10.48
N LEU A 187 -6.76 1.31 9.81
CA LEU A 187 -6.38 1.28 8.40
C LEU A 187 -7.40 1.98 7.48
N SER A 188 -8.68 2.01 7.88
CA SER A 188 -9.75 2.48 7.00
C SER A 188 -9.63 3.96 6.66
N ILE A 189 -9.20 4.80 7.60
CA ILE A 189 -9.03 6.23 7.34
C ILE A 189 -7.83 6.53 6.43
N LEU A 190 -6.75 5.75 6.53
CA LEU A 190 -5.60 5.86 5.62
C LEU A 190 -6.00 5.46 4.19
N MET A 191 -6.85 4.45 4.05
CA MET A 191 -7.38 4.03 2.74
C MET A 191 -8.44 5.00 2.20
N LEU A 192 -9.18 5.70 3.07
CA LEU A 192 -10.17 6.71 2.67
C LEU A 192 -9.51 8.01 2.17
N TYR A 193 -8.36 8.34 2.75
CA TYR A 193 -7.53 9.50 2.42
C TYR A 193 -6.10 9.04 2.10
N PRO A 194 -5.88 8.36 0.97
CA PRO A 194 -4.58 7.82 0.64
C PRO A 194 -3.60 8.96 0.33
N GLU A 195 -2.41 8.89 0.92
CA GLU A 195 -1.37 9.92 0.88
C GLU A 195 -0.02 9.29 1.29
N ASP A 196 1.11 9.95 0.99
CA ASP A 196 2.42 9.53 1.53
C ASP A 196 2.61 10.07 2.96
N TYR A 197 1.91 9.44 3.91
CA TYR A 197 2.00 9.83 5.32
C TYR A 197 3.41 9.67 5.89
N MET A 198 4.19 8.68 5.43
CA MET A 198 5.57 8.50 5.89
C MET A 198 6.47 9.64 5.40
N GLY A 199 6.31 10.06 4.14
CA GLY A 199 6.99 11.25 3.62
C GLY A 199 6.67 12.51 4.42
N ARG A 200 5.49 12.61 5.06
CA ARG A 200 5.15 13.74 5.95
C ARG A 200 5.69 13.60 7.37
N LEU A 201 5.76 12.38 7.90
CA LEU A 201 6.18 12.11 9.29
C LEU A 201 7.70 12.10 9.46
N LEU A 202 8.43 11.50 8.52
CA LEU A 202 9.89 11.35 8.62
C LEU A 202 10.65 12.68 8.79
N PRO A 203 10.30 13.78 8.10
CA PRO A 203 10.93 15.08 8.34
C PRO A 203 10.67 15.67 9.73
N GLN A 204 9.63 15.20 10.43
CA GLN A 204 9.28 15.68 11.78
C GLN A 204 10.15 15.02 12.85
N ILE A 205 10.55 13.76 12.65
CA ILE A 205 11.44 13.03 13.56
C ILE A 205 12.91 13.27 13.24
N CYS A 206 13.24 13.53 11.98
CA CYS A 206 14.55 14.02 11.58
C CYS A 206 14.67 15.51 11.91
N GLY A 207 15.44 15.87 12.93
CA GLY A 207 15.78 17.28 13.16
C GLY A 207 16.35 17.93 11.88
N LYS A 208 16.19 19.26 11.69
CA LYS A 208 16.60 19.97 10.46
C LYS A 208 18.04 19.68 10.00
N THR A 209 18.95 19.50 10.94
CA THR A 209 20.35 19.14 10.67
C THR A 209 20.48 17.71 10.19
N ALA A 210 19.76 16.77 10.82
CA ALA A 210 19.73 15.36 10.46
C ALA A 210 19.09 15.16 9.07
N GLN A 211 18.03 15.90 8.75
CA GLN A 211 17.40 15.88 7.43
C GLN A 211 18.35 16.37 6.33
N LYS A 212 19.12 17.43 6.60
CA LYS A 212 20.15 17.92 5.66
C LYS A 212 21.27 16.89 5.46
N SER A 213 21.68 16.20 6.51
CA SER A 213 22.72 15.16 6.42
C SER A 213 22.22 13.86 5.80
N SER A 214 20.95 13.49 5.99
CA SER A 214 20.36 12.29 5.40
C SER A 214 19.99 12.47 3.92
N GLY A 215 19.88 13.72 3.46
CA GLY A 215 19.48 14.02 2.08
C GLY A 215 18.01 13.69 1.77
N PHE A 216 17.18 13.47 2.80
CA PHE A 216 15.79 13.09 2.61
C PHE A 216 14.87 14.32 2.43
N TYR A 217 14.43 14.52 1.19
CA TYR A 217 13.53 15.60 0.80
C TYR A 217 12.28 15.01 0.12
N PRO A 218 11.21 14.72 0.88
CA PRO A 218 10.02 14.10 0.33
C PRO A 218 9.37 15.07 -0.65
N THR A 219 9.15 14.61 -1.88
CA THR A 219 8.42 15.39 -2.89
C THR A 219 6.96 15.46 -2.47
N PRO A 220 6.35 16.67 -2.35
CA PRO A 220 4.93 16.78 -2.01
C PRO A 220 4.07 15.99 -3.00
N LEU A 221 3.13 15.18 -2.50
CA LEU A 221 2.38 14.26 -3.36
C LEU A 221 1.56 14.97 -4.43
N ALA A 222 1.11 16.21 -4.20
CA ALA A 222 0.46 17.03 -5.22
C ALA A 222 1.37 17.30 -6.44
N LEU A 223 2.68 17.48 -6.22
CA LEU A 223 3.66 17.61 -7.30
C LEU A 223 3.90 16.26 -7.99
N CYS A 224 3.97 15.16 -7.22
CA CYS A 224 4.03 13.81 -7.79
C CYS A 224 2.82 13.50 -8.69
N GLN A 225 1.61 13.87 -8.27
CA GLN A 225 0.39 13.72 -9.08
C GLN A 225 0.48 14.48 -10.40
N PHE A 226 0.99 15.72 -10.36
CA PHE A 226 1.21 16.52 -11.55
C PHE A 226 2.24 15.88 -12.49
N ILE A 227 3.39 15.46 -11.96
CA ILE A 227 4.45 14.79 -12.73
C ILE A 227 3.89 13.51 -13.36
N SER A 228 3.24 12.65 -12.58
CA SER A 228 2.65 11.41 -13.08
C SER A 228 1.67 11.68 -14.21
N LYS A 229 0.80 12.68 -14.10
CA LYS A 229 -0.13 13.03 -15.18
C LYS A 229 0.57 13.54 -16.44
N LEU A 230 1.67 14.28 -16.30
CA LEU A 230 2.45 14.75 -17.45
C LEU A 230 3.18 13.63 -18.20
N VAL A 231 3.73 12.66 -17.46
CA VAL A 231 4.56 11.61 -18.06
C VAL A 231 3.75 10.41 -18.58
N SER A 232 2.50 10.24 -18.14
CA SER A 232 1.72 9.02 -18.35
C SER A 232 0.86 8.95 -19.62
N GLY A 233 1.09 9.83 -20.60
CA GLY A 233 0.57 9.76 -21.97
C GLY A 233 -0.84 9.14 -22.18
N ASP A 234 -1.01 8.35 -23.25
CA ASP A 234 -2.27 7.70 -23.63
C ASP A 234 -2.30 6.20 -23.24
N LYS A 235 -3.51 5.62 -23.15
CA LYS A 235 -3.92 4.31 -22.58
C LYS A 235 -3.04 3.05 -22.81
N THR A 236 -2.10 3.06 -23.75
CA THR A 236 -1.19 1.93 -24.03
C THR A 236 -0.01 1.83 -23.07
N GLU A 237 0.21 2.85 -22.23
CA GLU A 237 1.31 2.89 -21.25
C GLU A 237 1.03 2.06 -19.98
N ARG A 238 -0.14 1.45 -19.82
CA ARG A 238 -0.47 0.69 -18.60
C ARG A 238 0.47 -0.48 -18.31
N ILE A 239 1.04 -1.05 -19.35
CA ILE A 239 2.01 -2.16 -19.26
C ILE A 239 3.46 -1.69 -19.30
N SER A 240 3.68 -0.38 -19.50
CA SER A 240 5.01 0.20 -19.38
C SER A 240 5.46 0.12 -17.92
N SER A 241 6.77 0.05 -17.74
CA SER A 241 7.37 0.16 -16.41
C SER A 241 7.87 1.57 -16.22
N PHE A 242 7.57 2.17 -15.06
CA PHE A 242 8.24 3.39 -14.63
C PHE A 242 9.46 3.05 -13.78
N ASN A 243 10.46 3.93 -13.77
CA ASN A 243 11.66 3.77 -12.96
C ASN A 243 11.85 5.04 -12.12
N GLU A 244 12.00 4.87 -10.81
CA GLU A 244 12.32 5.94 -9.88
C GLU A 244 13.62 5.60 -9.11
N PRO A 245 14.77 6.16 -9.52
CA PRO A 245 16.08 5.79 -8.98
C PRO A 245 16.41 6.39 -7.61
N ALA A 246 15.58 7.30 -7.08
CA ALA A 246 15.70 7.89 -5.75
C ALA A 246 14.31 8.00 -5.11
N CYS A 247 13.67 6.85 -4.88
CA CYS A 247 12.25 6.80 -4.58
C CYS A 247 11.88 7.34 -3.20
N GLY A 248 12.80 7.37 -2.24
CA GLY A 248 12.50 7.65 -0.84
C GLY A 248 11.33 6.78 -0.38
N THR A 249 10.32 7.40 0.22
CA THR A 249 9.07 6.74 0.64
C THR A 249 8.17 6.27 -0.52
N GLY A 250 8.55 6.56 -1.77
CA GLY A 250 7.83 6.10 -2.96
C GLY A 250 6.68 7.00 -3.39
N ALA A 251 6.63 8.27 -2.98
CA ALA A 251 5.54 9.20 -3.30
C ALA A 251 5.20 9.25 -4.80
N LEU A 252 6.21 9.35 -5.67
CA LEU A 252 6.00 9.33 -7.12
C LEU A 252 5.56 7.95 -7.61
N MET A 253 6.03 6.87 -6.99
CA MET A 253 5.60 5.51 -7.31
C MET A 253 4.11 5.33 -7.01
N LEU A 254 3.64 5.86 -5.89
CA LEU A 254 2.22 5.84 -5.51
C LEU A 254 1.37 6.52 -6.58
N THR A 255 1.71 7.75 -6.99
CA THR A 255 0.92 8.47 -7.99
C THR A 255 1.03 7.85 -9.38
N GLN A 256 2.21 7.31 -9.73
CA GLN A 256 2.43 6.63 -11.02
C GLN A 256 1.67 5.30 -11.12
N SER A 257 1.34 4.68 -9.99
CA SER A 257 0.49 3.48 -9.98
C SER A 257 -0.90 3.73 -10.58
N ASN A 258 -1.38 4.98 -10.64
CA ASN A 258 -2.61 5.33 -11.38
C ASN A 258 -2.52 5.05 -12.88
N TYR A 259 -1.32 4.91 -13.43
CA TYR A 259 -1.09 4.86 -14.86
C TYR A 259 -0.36 3.60 -15.31
N CYS A 260 0.54 3.06 -14.50
CA CYS A 260 1.37 1.90 -14.83
C CYS A 260 1.12 0.73 -13.87
N LEU A 261 1.18 -0.50 -14.38
CA LEU A 261 1.05 -1.75 -13.60
C LEU A 261 2.39 -2.27 -13.08
N SER A 262 3.50 -1.71 -13.53
CA SER A 262 4.85 -2.14 -13.18
C SER A 262 5.72 -0.92 -12.87
N GLY A 263 6.59 -1.06 -11.88
CA GLY A 263 7.49 -0.02 -11.43
C GLY A 263 8.74 -0.59 -10.80
N ILE A 264 9.85 0.11 -10.94
CA ILE A 264 11.10 -0.18 -10.26
C ILE A 264 11.46 1.05 -9.44
N GLY A 265 11.63 0.85 -8.13
CA GLY A 265 12.13 1.85 -7.20
C GLY A 265 13.53 1.47 -6.74
N GLN A 266 14.41 2.46 -6.61
CA GLN A 266 15.71 2.32 -5.97
C GLN A 266 15.92 3.50 -5.04
N ASP A 267 16.65 3.27 -3.95
CA ASP A 267 17.14 4.32 -3.08
C ASP A 267 18.51 3.92 -2.53
N ILE A 268 19.34 4.91 -2.22
CA ILE A 268 20.64 4.69 -1.60
C ILE A 268 20.51 4.35 -0.12
N ASP A 269 19.43 4.83 0.52
CA ASP A 269 19.13 4.56 1.91
C ASP A 269 18.29 3.28 2.01
N VAL A 270 18.90 2.25 2.61
CA VAL A 270 18.27 0.93 2.82
C VAL A 270 17.00 0.98 3.69
N ARG A 271 16.72 2.10 4.36
CA ARG A 271 15.48 2.30 5.11
C ARG A 271 14.27 2.57 4.20
N PHE A 272 14.51 2.86 2.93
CA PHE A 272 13.48 3.20 1.94
C PHE A 272 13.26 2.11 0.88
N VAL A 273 14.00 0.99 0.93
CA VAL A 273 13.93 -0.12 -0.04
C VAL A 273 13.99 -1.50 0.60
#